data_AF-A0A9X7NRU3-F1
#
_entry.id   AF-A0A9X7NRU3-F1
#
_cell.length_a   1.000
_cell.length_b   1.000
_cell.length_c   1.000
_cell.angle_alpha   90.00
_cell.angle_beta   90.00
_cell.angle_gamma   90.00
#
_symmetry.space_group_name_H-M   'P 1'
#
loop_
_entity.id
_entity.type
_entity.pdbx_description
1 polymer ?
#
loop_
_entity_poly.entity_id
_entity_poly.type
_entity_poly.pdbx_seq_one_letter_code
_entity_poly.pdbx_strand_id
1 'polypeptide(L)'
;MGSEALRTYWRHPESDSYFAADEYPGEGDGMLVELDLEEYLEQIRDHFLALPKPVRVVVFGGRDFRDQDMMDAALDDFERDIGFAVLIEGEAQGADLRAKAWAKKRGIPVEPYPADWDDLSHPDARVRTRRNGTEYDAAAGGRRNQQMIDEGRPDCGIVFPGGSGTADMKDRCELAGIPVFEIGE
;
A
#
# COMPACT_ATOMS: atom_id res chain seq x y z
N MET A 1 8.00 1.40 -32.76
CA MET A 1 7.25 0.82 -31.64
C MET A 1 8.28 0.35 -30.65
N GLY A 2 8.66 1.23 -29.72
CA GLY A 2 9.62 0.87 -28.68
C GLY A 2 8.86 0.15 -27.58
N SER A 3 9.32 -1.03 -27.19
CA SER A 3 8.90 -1.67 -25.96
C SER A 3 9.25 -0.73 -24.81
N GLU A 4 8.26 -0.25 -24.06
CA GLU A 4 8.50 0.44 -22.80
C GLU A 4 9.05 -0.60 -21.82
N ALA A 5 10.37 -0.61 -21.66
CA ALA A 5 11.00 -1.35 -20.58
C ALA A 5 10.52 -0.74 -19.26
N LEU A 6 9.89 -1.56 -18.42
CA LEU A 6 9.50 -1.17 -17.08
C LEU A 6 10.72 -1.31 -16.18
N ARG A 7 11.04 -0.22 -15.49
CA ARG A 7 12.05 -0.24 -14.42
C ARG A 7 11.35 -0.67 -13.15
N THR A 8 11.76 -1.80 -12.60
CA THR A 8 11.22 -2.31 -11.34
C THR A 8 12.34 -2.85 -10.46
N TYR A 9 12.02 -3.10 -9.20
CA TYR A 9 12.92 -3.68 -8.21
C TYR A 9 12.79 -5.21 -8.21
N TRP A 10 13.91 -5.93 -8.31
CA TRP A 10 13.90 -7.39 -8.39
C TRP A 10 13.82 -8.07 -7.02
N ARG A 11 12.88 -9.02 -6.84
CA ARG A 11 12.77 -9.88 -5.66
C ARG A 11 13.79 -11.03 -5.71
N HIS A 12 14.76 -11.03 -4.82
CA HIS A 12 15.78 -12.08 -4.71
C HIS A 12 15.17 -13.35 -4.07
N PRO A 13 15.04 -14.47 -4.81
CA PRO A 13 14.31 -15.65 -4.35
C PRO A 13 14.97 -16.39 -3.19
N GLU A 14 16.28 -16.25 -3.01
CA GLU A 14 17.00 -16.92 -1.91
C GLU A 14 16.98 -16.13 -0.59
N SER A 15 16.80 -14.81 -0.63
CA SER A 15 16.81 -13.94 0.55
C SER A 15 15.42 -13.42 0.92
N ASP A 16 14.41 -13.72 0.10
CA ASP A 16 13.04 -13.21 0.23
C ASP A 16 12.99 -11.67 0.38
N SER A 17 13.86 -10.99 -0.36
CA SER A 17 14.10 -9.55 -0.24
C SER A 17 14.23 -8.92 -1.61
N TYR A 18 13.77 -7.67 -1.77
CA TYR A 18 14.02 -6.85 -2.96
C TYR A 18 15.42 -6.22 -2.97
N PHE A 19 16.20 -6.53 -1.93
CA PHE A 19 17.60 -6.13 -1.76
C PHE A 19 18.50 -7.36 -1.94
N ALA A 20 19.68 -7.16 -2.52
CA ALA A 20 20.72 -8.18 -2.57
C ALA A 20 21.04 -8.64 -1.14
N ALA A 21 21.29 -9.94 -0.96
CA ALA A 21 21.33 -10.61 0.35
C ALA A 21 22.35 -10.05 1.38
N ASP A 22 23.21 -9.09 0.99
CA ASP A 22 24.30 -8.57 1.81
C ASP A 22 24.24 -7.04 2.07
N GLU A 23 23.22 -6.31 1.62
CA GLU A 23 23.15 -4.85 1.78
C GLU A 23 21.83 -4.39 2.41
N TYR A 24 21.88 -4.08 3.72
CA TYR A 24 20.96 -3.15 4.37
C TYR A 24 21.77 -1.94 4.87
N PRO A 25 21.75 -0.83 4.13
CA PRO A 25 21.80 0.48 4.76
C PRO A 25 20.73 1.42 4.18
N GLY A 26 20.32 2.42 4.95
CA GLY A 26 19.37 3.44 4.51
C GLY A 26 19.81 4.11 3.20
N GLU A 27 18.81 4.48 2.39
CA GLU A 27 18.90 4.89 0.97
C GLU A 27 18.98 3.67 0.04
N GLY A 28 17.80 3.14 -0.32
CA GLY A 28 17.63 1.86 -1.00
C GLY A 28 18.06 1.88 -2.47
N ASP A 29 19.21 1.27 -2.75
CA ASP A 29 19.58 0.80 -4.08
C ASP A 29 18.92 -0.57 -4.33
N GLY A 30 17.60 -0.60 -4.50
CA GLY A 30 16.97 -1.79 -5.07
C GLY A 30 17.51 -2.01 -6.49
N MET A 31 17.76 -3.27 -6.88
CA MET A 31 18.33 -3.55 -8.19
C MET A 31 17.31 -3.21 -9.27
N LEU A 32 17.54 -2.11 -9.99
CA LEU A 32 16.77 -1.72 -11.16
C LEU A 32 17.02 -2.75 -12.27
N VAL A 33 16.02 -3.59 -12.50
CA VAL A 33 16.00 -4.48 -13.66
C VAL A 33 15.15 -3.85 -14.75
N GLU A 34 15.66 -3.87 -15.98
CA GLU A 34 14.86 -3.61 -17.16
C GLU A 34 14.22 -4.95 -17.55
N LEU A 35 12.96 -5.11 -17.16
CA LEU A 35 12.13 -6.23 -17.64
C LEU A 35 11.31 -5.72 -18.81
N ASP A 36 11.10 -6.59 -19.81
CA ASP A 36 9.98 -6.35 -20.70
C ASP A 36 8.66 -6.54 -19.94
N LEU A 37 7.59 -5.94 -20.47
CA LEU A 37 6.28 -5.95 -19.82
C LEU A 37 5.74 -7.38 -19.64
N GLU A 38 6.07 -8.32 -20.53
CA GLU A 38 5.56 -9.70 -20.47
C GLU A 38 6.25 -10.48 -19.34
N GLU A 39 7.58 -10.39 -19.25
CA GLU A 39 8.37 -10.99 -18.16
C GLU A 39 8.02 -10.41 -16.79
N TYR A 40 7.80 -9.10 -16.71
CA TYR A 40 7.35 -8.44 -15.48
C TYR A 40 5.97 -8.97 -15.03
N LEU A 41 5.03 -9.07 -15.97
CA LEU A 41 3.69 -9.57 -15.69
C LEU A 41 3.69 -11.06 -15.32
N GLU A 42 4.56 -11.88 -15.93
CA GLU A 42 4.74 -13.28 -15.57
C GLU A 42 5.33 -13.42 -14.16
N GLN A 43 6.37 -12.66 -13.82
CA GLN A 43 6.95 -12.69 -12.47
C GLN A 43 5.96 -12.25 -11.39
N ILE A 44 5.19 -11.18 -11.64
CA ILE A 44 4.12 -10.76 -10.72
C ILE A 44 3.09 -11.87 -10.57
N ARG A 45 2.68 -12.49 -11.67
CA ARG A 45 1.69 -13.58 -11.65
C ARG A 45 2.20 -14.76 -10.83
N ASP A 46 3.44 -15.21 -11.05
CA ASP A 46 4.01 -16.34 -10.34
C ASP A 46 4.21 -16.04 -8.85
N HIS A 47 4.71 -14.84 -8.53
CA HIS A 47 4.81 -14.38 -7.14
C HIS A 47 3.43 -14.38 -6.46
N PHE A 48 2.43 -13.83 -7.13
CA PHE A 48 1.06 -13.73 -6.62
C PHE A 48 0.40 -15.11 -6.44
N LEU A 49 0.63 -16.03 -7.37
CA LEU A 49 0.15 -17.42 -7.26
C LEU A 49 0.86 -18.19 -6.15
N ALA A 50 2.11 -17.83 -5.82
CA ALA A 50 2.90 -18.45 -4.78
C ALA A 50 2.68 -17.86 -3.38
N LEU A 51 1.93 -16.75 -3.25
CA LEU A 51 1.66 -16.13 -1.95
C LEU A 51 0.95 -17.12 -0.99
N PRO A 52 1.31 -17.13 0.30
CA PRO A 52 0.59 -17.92 1.30
C PRO A 52 -0.83 -17.39 1.43
N LYS A 53 -1.82 -18.21 1.08
CA LYS A 53 -3.24 -17.85 1.18
C LYS A 53 -3.82 -18.28 2.53
N PRO A 54 -4.71 -17.47 3.14
CA PRO A 54 -5.14 -16.14 2.68
C PRO A 54 -4.07 -15.05 2.94
N VAL A 55 -4.10 -13.93 2.21
CA VAL A 55 -3.01 -12.92 2.19
C VAL A 55 -3.33 -11.65 3.01
N ARG A 56 -2.30 -10.94 3.46
CA ARG A 56 -2.40 -9.64 4.13
C ARG A 56 -2.47 -8.53 3.09
N VAL A 57 -3.54 -7.73 3.10
CA VAL A 57 -3.77 -6.75 2.03
C VAL A 57 -3.85 -5.36 2.60
N VAL A 58 -3.00 -4.45 2.12
CA VAL A 58 -3.14 -3.02 2.42
C VAL A 58 -4.07 -2.35 1.42
N VAL A 59 -5.16 -1.76 1.92
CA VAL A 59 -6.15 -1.06 1.08
C VAL A 59 -6.06 0.43 1.36
N PHE A 60 -5.88 1.22 0.30
CA PHE A 60 -5.68 2.67 0.42
C PHE A 60 -6.28 3.41 -0.78
N GLY A 61 -6.54 4.71 -0.61
CA GLY A 61 -7.12 5.54 -1.66
C GLY A 61 -7.34 6.98 -1.21
N GLY A 62 -8.09 7.74 -2.01
CA GLY A 62 -8.32 9.16 -1.76
C GLY A 62 -9.17 9.44 -0.53
N ARG A 63 -8.90 10.57 0.14
CA ARG A 63 -9.72 11.01 1.29
C ARG A 63 -11.13 11.43 0.94
N ASP A 64 -11.33 11.79 -0.32
CA ASP A 64 -12.62 12.16 -0.87
C ASP A 64 -13.30 11.00 -1.61
N PHE A 65 -12.72 9.79 -1.60
CA PHE A 65 -13.30 8.63 -2.27
C PHE A 65 -14.66 8.26 -1.66
N ARG A 66 -15.71 8.22 -2.49
CA ARG A 66 -17.10 7.99 -2.05
C ARG A 66 -17.77 6.76 -2.64
N ASP A 67 -17.18 6.07 -3.61
CA ASP A 67 -17.84 4.97 -4.31
C ASP A 67 -17.75 3.66 -3.51
N GLN A 68 -18.78 3.36 -2.72
CA GLN A 68 -18.81 2.11 -1.97
C GLN A 68 -19.05 0.90 -2.87
N ASP A 69 -19.77 1.07 -3.97
CA ASP A 69 -20.18 -0.06 -4.81
C ASP A 69 -18.97 -0.56 -5.61
N MET A 70 -18.16 0.36 -6.14
CA MET A 70 -16.85 0.06 -6.75
C MET A 70 -15.93 -0.68 -5.77
N MET A 71 -15.87 -0.22 -4.52
CA MET A 71 -15.04 -0.84 -3.49
C MET A 71 -15.55 -2.22 -3.09
N ASP A 72 -16.85 -2.36 -2.83
CA ASP A 72 -17.45 -3.65 -2.51
C ASP A 72 -17.22 -4.64 -3.65
N ALA A 73 -17.42 -4.24 -4.91
CA ALA A 73 -17.20 -5.11 -6.07
C ALA A 73 -15.74 -5.57 -6.18
N ALA A 74 -14.78 -4.63 -6.15
CA ALA A 74 -13.37 -4.97 -6.30
C ALA A 74 -12.85 -5.84 -5.15
N LEU A 75 -13.24 -5.55 -3.90
CA LEU A 75 -12.78 -6.31 -2.74
C LEU A 75 -13.51 -7.66 -2.62
N ASP A 76 -14.79 -7.76 -3.01
CA ASP A 76 -15.52 -9.03 -3.08
C ASP A 76 -14.93 -9.95 -4.17
N ASP A 77 -14.51 -9.40 -5.32
CA ASP A 77 -13.80 -10.14 -6.36
C ASP A 77 -12.45 -10.67 -5.85
N PHE A 78 -11.67 -9.83 -5.18
CA PHE A 78 -10.38 -10.23 -4.61
C PHE A 78 -10.53 -11.30 -3.51
N GLU A 79 -11.49 -11.13 -2.59
CA GLU A 79 -11.76 -12.10 -1.53
C GLU A 79 -12.14 -13.47 -2.10
N ARG A 80 -12.97 -13.49 -3.15
CA ARG A 80 -13.39 -14.75 -3.81
C ARG A 80 -12.21 -15.49 -4.45
N ASP A 81 -11.33 -14.76 -5.15
CA ASP A 81 -10.32 -15.39 -5.99
C ASP A 81 -9.01 -15.67 -5.24
N ILE A 82 -8.69 -14.87 -4.21
CA ILE A 82 -7.40 -14.87 -3.51
C ILE A 82 -7.56 -14.99 -1.99
N GLY A 83 -8.48 -14.23 -1.40
CA GLY A 83 -8.81 -14.27 0.03
C GLY A 83 -7.96 -13.35 0.92
N PHE A 84 -8.58 -12.75 1.93
CA PHE A 84 -7.97 -11.86 2.91
C PHE A 84 -7.69 -12.58 4.24
N ALA A 85 -6.43 -12.58 4.68
CA ALA A 85 -6.08 -12.91 6.06
C ALA A 85 -6.38 -11.73 6.98
N VAL A 86 -6.09 -10.52 6.50
CA VAL A 86 -6.34 -9.25 7.19
C VAL A 86 -6.39 -8.12 6.16
N LEU A 87 -7.23 -7.13 6.43
CA LEU A 87 -7.24 -5.86 5.73
C LEU A 87 -6.49 -4.80 6.57
N ILE A 88 -5.45 -4.21 6.00
CA ILE A 88 -4.65 -3.14 6.60
C ILE A 88 -5.12 -1.80 6.00
N GLU A 89 -5.39 -0.80 6.84
CA GLU A 89 -5.87 0.52 6.41
C GLU A 89 -5.46 1.63 7.40
N GLY A 90 -5.53 2.89 6.95
CA GLY A 90 -4.91 4.03 7.64
C GLY A 90 -5.83 4.91 8.50
N GLU A 91 -7.08 4.52 8.71
CA GLU A 91 -8.13 5.26 9.44
C GLU A 91 -8.41 6.68 8.90
N ALA A 92 -7.99 7.01 7.67
CA ALA A 92 -8.36 8.27 7.05
C ALA A 92 -9.80 8.22 6.50
N GLN A 93 -10.47 9.37 6.47
CA GLN A 93 -11.72 9.51 5.74
C GLN A 93 -11.57 9.05 4.28
N GLY A 94 -12.68 8.66 3.65
CA GLY A 94 -12.67 8.19 2.26
C GLY A 94 -12.39 6.69 2.18
N ALA A 95 -11.41 6.29 1.37
CA ALA A 95 -11.14 4.90 1.05
C ALA A 95 -10.88 4.02 2.29
N ASP A 96 -10.01 4.45 3.22
CA ASP A 96 -9.62 3.62 4.38
C ASP A 96 -10.85 3.23 5.23
N LEU A 97 -11.70 4.20 5.60
CA LEU A 97 -12.93 3.92 6.37
C LEU A 97 -13.94 3.05 5.60
N ARG A 98 -14.00 3.16 4.27
CA ARG A 98 -14.89 2.33 3.45
C ARG A 98 -14.39 0.89 3.34
N ALA A 99 -13.08 0.71 3.20
CA ALA A 99 -12.43 -0.59 3.17
C ALA A 99 -12.63 -1.31 4.52
N LYS A 100 -12.44 -0.58 5.62
CA LYS A 100 -12.76 -1.05 6.97
C LYS A 100 -14.23 -1.46 7.12
N ALA A 101 -15.16 -0.67 6.59
CA ALA A 101 -16.58 -0.98 6.65
C ALA A 101 -16.92 -2.25 5.86
N TRP A 102 -16.34 -2.41 4.67
CA TRP A 102 -16.44 -3.62 3.86
C TRP A 102 -15.92 -4.84 4.63
N ALA A 103 -14.68 -4.80 5.15
CA ALA A 103 -14.07 -5.92 5.85
C ALA A 103 -14.89 -6.35 7.07
N LYS A 104 -15.35 -5.38 7.87
CA LYS A 104 -16.24 -5.65 9.02
C LYS A 104 -17.54 -6.34 8.62
N LYS A 105 -18.14 -5.95 7.49
CA LYS A 105 -19.39 -6.55 6.98
C LYS A 105 -19.18 -7.99 6.48
N ARG A 106 -17.96 -8.35 6.05
CA ARG A 106 -17.59 -9.69 5.59
C ARG A 106 -16.94 -10.56 6.68
N GLY A 107 -16.68 -10.01 7.86
CA GLY A 107 -15.99 -10.73 8.93
C GLY A 107 -14.48 -10.89 8.70
N ILE A 108 -13.91 -10.09 7.80
CA ILE A 108 -12.47 -10.05 7.55
C ILE A 108 -11.80 -9.27 8.70
N PRO A 109 -10.72 -9.79 9.30
CA PRO A 109 -9.93 -9.05 10.29
C PRO A 109 -9.44 -7.71 9.73
N VAL A 110 -9.45 -6.67 10.56
CA VAL A 110 -8.94 -5.34 10.20
C VAL A 110 -7.79 -4.96 11.12
N GLU A 111 -6.71 -4.47 10.53
CA GLU A 111 -5.54 -3.94 11.22
C GLU A 111 -5.41 -2.44 10.91
N PRO A 112 -5.92 -1.57 11.81
CA PRO A 112 -5.95 -0.13 11.58
C PRO A 112 -4.65 0.55 11.98
N TYR A 113 -4.25 1.56 11.18
CA TYR A 113 -3.08 2.40 11.42
C TYR A 113 -3.48 3.88 11.43
N PRO A 114 -3.96 4.42 12.56
CA PRO A 114 -4.30 5.84 12.67
C PRO A 114 -3.03 6.70 12.62
N ALA A 115 -3.13 7.86 11.97
CA ALA A 115 -2.04 8.85 11.99
C ALA A 115 -2.20 9.81 13.18
N ASP A 116 -1.12 10.01 13.93
CA ASP A 116 -1.06 10.91 15.08
C ASP A 116 -0.91 12.38 14.65
N TRP A 117 -1.96 12.94 14.05
CA TRP A 117 -1.95 14.30 13.52
C TRP A 117 -1.68 15.38 14.56
N ASP A 118 -2.01 15.13 15.82
CA ASP A 118 -1.93 16.12 16.89
C ASP A 118 -0.68 15.93 17.76
N ASP A 119 0.15 14.92 17.49
CA ASP A 119 1.48 14.79 18.09
C ASP A 119 2.48 15.72 17.39
N LEU A 120 2.74 16.86 18.02
CA LEU A 120 3.73 17.85 17.57
C LEU A 120 5.12 17.62 18.17
N SER A 121 5.29 16.60 19.02
CA SER A 121 6.55 16.33 19.73
C SER A 121 7.52 15.46 18.92
N HIS A 122 7.05 14.82 17.85
CA HIS A 122 7.88 14.01 16.98
C HIS A 122 9.06 14.84 16.41
N PRO A 123 10.30 14.33 16.40
CA PRO A 123 11.47 15.09 15.95
C PRO A 123 11.33 15.63 14.52
N ASP A 124 10.70 14.85 13.64
CA ASP A 124 10.44 15.23 12.25
C ASP A 124 9.07 15.91 12.03
N ALA A 125 8.45 16.45 13.09
CA ALA A 125 7.14 17.07 12.97
C ALA A 125 7.15 18.27 12.02
N ARG A 126 6.22 18.25 11.06
CA ARG A 126 6.01 19.34 10.10
C ARG A 126 4.76 20.10 10.51
N VAL A 127 4.91 20.97 11.51
CA VAL A 127 3.80 21.74 12.08
C VAL A 127 3.16 22.64 11.01
N ARG A 128 1.87 22.46 10.81
CA ARG A 128 1.02 23.31 9.96
C ARG A 128 -0.23 23.69 10.72
N THR A 129 -0.87 24.79 10.30
CA THR A 129 -2.12 25.26 10.91
C THR A 129 -3.32 24.87 10.04
N ARG A 130 -4.35 24.31 10.66
CA ARG A 130 -5.66 24.03 10.04
C ARG A 130 -6.46 25.32 9.90
N ARG A 131 -7.54 25.27 9.11
CA ARG A 131 -8.44 26.41 8.91
C ARG A 131 -9.11 26.92 10.20
N ASN A 132 -9.32 26.05 11.18
CA ASN A 132 -9.90 26.38 12.49
C ASN A 132 -8.85 26.92 13.49
N GLY A 133 -7.61 27.15 13.05
CA GLY A 133 -6.54 27.70 13.88
C GLY A 133 -5.77 26.69 14.73
N THR A 134 -6.13 25.40 14.69
CA THR A 134 -5.37 24.37 15.42
C THR A 134 -4.14 23.93 14.63
N GLU A 135 -3.05 23.63 15.32
CA GLU A 135 -1.83 23.07 14.71
C GLU A 135 -1.95 21.56 14.55
N TYR A 136 -1.22 21.01 13.58
CA TYR A 136 -1.11 19.58 13.34
C TYR A 136 0.21 19.25 12.67
N ASP A 137 0.67 18.01 12.81
CA ASP A 137 1.83 17.50 12.12
C ASP A 137 1.44 16.97 10.73
N ALA A 138 1.87 17.68 9.68
CA ALA A 138 1.62 17.30 8.31
C ALA A 138 2.39 16.05 7.85
N ALA A 139 3.46 15.65 8.56
CA ALA A 139 4.22 14.45 8.26
C ALA A 139 3.62 13.17 8.89
N ALA A 140 2.65 13.31 9.81
CA ALA A 140 2.02 12.17 10.49
C ALA A 140 1.42 11.13 9.53
N GLY A 141 0.78 11.59 8.43
CA GLY A 141 0.22 10.69 7.43
C GLY A 141 1.27 9.85 6.69
N GLY A 142 2.40 10.45 6.31
CA GLY A 142 3.49 9.73 5.64
C GLY A 142 4.19 8.75 6.57
N ARG A 143 4.39 9.12 7.85
CA ARG A 143 4.92 8.19 8.86
C ARG A 143 4.00 7.00 9.10
N ARG A 144 2.69 7.25 9.18
CA ARG A 144 1.67 6.19 9.24
C ARG A 144 1.68 5.31 7.99
N ASN A 145 1.86 5.88 6.80
CA ASN A 145 1.99 5.09 5.58
C ASN A 145 3.19 4.14 5.65
N GLN A 146 4.33 4.61 6.16
CA GLN A 146 5.48 3.74 6.39
C GLN A 146 5.18 2.63 7.42
N GLN A 147 4.48 2.97 8.51
CA GLN A 147 4.09 2.02 9.54
C GLN A 147 3.22 0.88 9.01
N MET A 148 2.28 1.17 8.09
CA MET A 148 1.47 0.15 7.42
C MET A 148 2.30 -0.85 6.63
N ILE A 149 3.48 -0.46 6.13
CA ILE A 149 4.42 -1.34 5.43
C ILE A 149 5.26 -2.13 6.44
N ASP A 150 5.91 -1.43 7.36
CA ASP A 150 6.91 -2.00 8.27
C ASP A 150 6.29 -2.98 9.28
N GLU A 151 5.19 -2.57 9.90
CA GLU A 151 4.49 -3.35 10.93
C GLU A 151 3.37 -4.20 10.31
N GLY A 152 2.63 -3.60 9.36
CA GLY A 152 1.52 -4.28 8.70
C GLY A 152 1.98 -5.43 7.81
N ARG A 153 3.19 -5.34 7.24
CA ARG A 153 3.81 -6.35 6.37
C ARG A 153 2.82 -6.93 5.35
N PRO A 154 2.19 -6.10 4.51
CA PRO A 154 1.23 -6.58 3.53
C PRO A 154 1.94 -7.42 2.46
N ASP A 155 1.26 -8.45 1.98
CA ASP A 155 1.71 -9.27 0.87
C ASP A 155 1.40 -8.59 -0.48
N CYS A 156 0.35 -7.76 -0.52
CA CYS A 156 -0.02 -6.93 -1.67
C CYS A 156 -0.84 -5.70 -1.25
N GLY A 157 -0.96 -4.73 -2.14
CA GLY A 157 -1.81 -3.55 -1.98
C GLY A 157 -2.96 -3.50 -2.98
N ILE A 158 -4.09 -2.90 -2.60
CA ILE A 158 -5.17 -2.51 -3.51
C ILE A 158 -5.38 -1.00 -3.37
N VAL A 159 -5.23 -0.29 -4.47
CA VAL A 159 -5.35 1.17 -4.50
C VAL A 159 -6.60 1.62 -5.24
N PHE A 160 -7.35 2.52 -4.60
CA PHE A 160 -8.50 3.22 -5.16
C PHE A 160 -8.14 4.66 -5.55
N PRO A 161 -8.95 5.33 -6.40
CA PRO A 161 -8.64 6.68 -6.88
C PRO A 161 -8.35 7.65 -5.74
N GLY A 162 -7.29 8.44 -5.90
CA GLY A 162 -6.82 9.32 -4.84
C GLY A 162 -5.78 10.34 -5.26
N GLY A 163 -5.29 11.10 -4.28
CA GLY A 163 -4.38 12.23 -4.48
C GLY A 163 -2.97 11.96 -3.95
N SER A 164 -2.30 13.01 -3.48
CA SER A 164 -0.89 12.94 -3.05
C SER A 164 -0.62 11.90 -1.96
N GLY A 165 -1.50 11.75 -0.97
CA GLY A 165 -1.32 10.73 0.08
C GLY A 165 -1.46 9.30 -0.43
N THR A 166 -2.23 9.10 -1.51
CA THR A 166 -2.39 7.81 -2.19
C THR A 166 -1.15 7.50 -3.03
N ALA A 167 -0.61 8.51 -3.74
CA ALA A 167 0.65 8.38 -4.47
C ALA A 167 1.82 8.05 -3.53
N ASP A 168 1.95 8.75 -2.38
CA ASP A 168 2.98 8.43 -1.37
C ASP A 168 2.89 6.99 -0.87
N MET A 169 1.69 6.45 -0.67
CA MET A 169 1.53 5.05 -0.25
C MET A 169 1.91 4.07 -1.36
N LYS A 170 1.55 4.38 -2.62
CA LYS A 170 1.93 3.57 -3.79
C LYS A 170 3.45 3.51 -3.94
N ASP A 171 4.14 4.65 -3.85
CA ASP A 171 5.60 4.75 -3.91
C ASP A 171 6.26 3.90 -2.82
N ARG A 172 5.70 3.89 -1.60
CA ARG A 172 6.21 3.05 -0.49
C ARG A 172 6.01 1.56 -0.74
N CYS A 173 4.86 1.16 -1.26
CA CYS A 173 4.65 -0.23 -1.67
C CYS A 173 5.68 -0.64 -2.73
N GLU A 174 5.90 0.19 -3.75
CA GLU A 174 6.86 -0.08 -4.82
C GLU A 174 8.30 -0.20 -4.28
N LEU A 175 8.73 0.71 -3.42
CA LEU A 175 10.05 0.65 -2.76
C LEU A 175 10.23 -0.57 -1.86
N ALA A 176 9.13 -1.08 -1.28
CA ALA A 176 9.12 -2.32 -0.51
C ALA A 176 8.87 -3.57 -1.36
N GLY A 177 8.70 -3.42 -2.67
CA GLY A 177 8.38 -4.49 -3.62
C GLY A 177 7.02 -5.16 -3.36
N ILE A 178 6.09 -4.46 -2.71
CA ILE A 178 4.73 -4.96 -2.51
C ILE A 178 3.93 -4.70 -3.80
N PRO A 179 3.42 -5.74 -4.49
CA PRO A 179 2.63 -5.54 -5.69
C PRO A 179 1.32 -4.80 -5.37
N VAL A 180 0.97 -3.82 -6.20
CA VAL A 180 -0.24 -2.99 -6.02
C VAL A 180 -1.20 -3.18 -7.19
N PHE A 181 -2.46 -3.50 -6.88
CA PHE A 181 -3.56 -3.57 -7.82
C PHE A 181 -4.30 -2.24 -7.89
N GLU A 182 -4.32 -1.62 -9.07
CA GLU A 182 -4.98 -0.34 -9.28
C GLU A 182 -6.43 -0.53 -9.71
N ILE A 183 -7.36 0.00 -8.93
CA ILE A 183 -8.79 0.05 -9.28
C ILE A 183 -9.09 1.47 -9.76
N GLY A 184 -9.30 1.62 -11.06
CA GLY A 184 -9.68 2.88 -11.72
C GLY A 184 -11.06 2.80 -12.37
N GLU A 185 -11.53 3.93 -12.88
CA GLU A 185 -12.62 3.96 -13.87
C GLU A 185 -12.17 3.39 -15.22
#